data_AF-A0A2A5DX66-F1
#
_entry.id   AF-A0A2A5DX66-F1
#
_cell.length_a   1.000
_cell.length_b   1.000
_cell.length_c   1.000
_cell.angle_alpha   90.00
_cell.angle_beta   90.00
_cell.angle_gamma   90.00
#
_symmetry.space_group_name_H-M   'P 1'
#
loop_
_entity.id
_entity.type
_entity.pdbx_description
1 polymer ?
#
loop_
_entity_poly.entity_id
_entity_poly.type
_entity_poly.pdbx_seq_one_letter_code
_entity_poly.pdbx_strand_id
1 'polypeptide(L)'
;MVGWFAKKMQNSKVYMCIKEVKWELETTDKGHHATILALGQFLRQEVFTDIELLGEALDRPLDYSRDDLVHFYEMLENIRNKNAIQLEQTKKNMRRLGIELPEASVQHVKNTSRGLEVWMCTLGAGIAVDRRDDIRDIWKYLSASRSHLEQAILGLRQVEKVTEEMTGMPSAGMFGNFDIEKWIAACEFIPSIFVKELDF
;
A
#
# COMPACT_ATOMS: atom_id res chain seq x y z
N MET A 1 -3.80 28.60 18.62
CA MET A 1 -5.08 27.86 18.49
C MET A 1 -5.17 27.10 17.17
N VAL A 2 -4.84 27.72 16.02
CA VAL A 2 -4.88 27.09 14.68
C VAL A 2 -3.99 25.83 14.55
N GLY A 3 -2.76 25.85 15.07
CA GLY A 3 -1.85 24.70 14.98
C GLY A 3 -2.33 23.45 15.74
N TRP A 4 -3.07 23.62 16.84
CA TRP A 4 -3.65 22.48 17.56
C TRP A 4 -4.74 21.78 16.76
N PHE A 5 -5.61 22.56 16.10
CA PHE A 5 -6.65 22.01 15.21
C PHE A 5 -6.04 21.28 14.02
N ALA A 6 -5.02 21.85 13.38
CA ALA A 6 -4.32 21.20 12.26
C ALA A 6 -3.70 19.86 12.68
N LYS A 7 -3.00 19.83 13.83
CA LYS A 7 -2.41 18.60 14.38
C LYS A 7 -3.47 17.54 14.71
N LYS A 8 -4.60 17.96 15.27
CA LYS A 8 -5.74 17.07 15.57
C LYS A 8 -6.32 16.46 14.29
N MET A 9 -6.51 17.26 13.24
CA MET A 9 -6.98 16.78 11.94
C MET A 9 -6.00 15.78 11.31
N GLN A 10 -4.70 16.07 11.32
CA GLN A 10 -3.67 15.16 10.82
C GLN A 10 -3.70 13.83 11.57
N ASN A 11 -3.79 13.86 12.90
CA ASN A 11 -3.91 12.63 13.70
C ASN A 11 -5.17 11.85 13.33
N SER A 12 -6.33 12.51 13.22
CA SER A 12 -7.57 11.83 12.85
C SER A 12 -7.46 11.10 11.51
N LYS A 13 -6.82 11.71 10.50
CA LYS A 13 -6.59 11.06 9.20
C LYS A 13 -5.74 9.79 9.35
N VAL A 14 -4.62 9.89 10.06
CA VAL A 14 -3.72 8.76 10.32
C VAL A 14 -4.44 7.66 11.09
N TYR A 15 -5.22 8.02 12.12
CA TYR A 15 -5.95 7.06 12.95
C TYR A 15 -6.99 6.30 12.13
N MET A 16 -7.72 7.01 11.26
CA MET A 16 -8.71 6.37 10.39
C MET A 16 -8.04 5.41 9.41
N CYS A 17 -6.92 5.81 8.80
CA CYS A 17 -6.15 4.94 7.91
C CYS A 17 -5.69 3.66 8.63
N ILE A 18 -5.07 3.80 9.81
CA ILE A 18 -4.63 2.64 10.63
C ILE A 18 -5.81 1.74 10.98
N LYS A 19 -6.93 2.33 11.44
CA LYS A 19 -8.12 1.57 11.82
C LYS A 19 -8.68 0.78 10.63
N GLU A 20 -8.80 1.40 9.46
CA GLU A 20 -9.36 0.75 8.26
C GLU A 20 -8.46 -0.38 7.76
N VAL A 21 -7.14 -0.15 7.67
CA VAL A 21 -6.18 -1.18 7.24
C VAL A 21 -6.17 -2.34 8.23
N LYS A 22 -6.08 -2.06 9.54
CA LYS A 22 -6.10 -3.10 10.57
C LYS A 22 -7.39 -3.92 10.53
N TRP A 23 -8.55 -3.26 10.47
CA TRP A 23 -9.84 -3.94 10.41
C TRP A 23 -9.97 -4.84 9.18
N GLU A 24 -9.48 -4.40 8.02
CA GLU A 24 -9.47 -5.23 6.81
C GLU A 24 -8.58 -6.47 6.97
N LEU A 25 -7.38 -6.32 7.54
CA LEU A 25 -6.49 -7.46 7.82
C LEU A 25 -7.00 -8.38 8.94
N GLU A 26 -7.90 -7.91 9.81
CA GLU A 26 -8.56 -8.75 10.81
C GLU A 26 -9.69 -9.60 10.23
N THR A 27 -10.28 -9.16 9.12
CA THR A 27 -11.52 -9.72 8.57
C THR A 27 -11.34 -10.44 7.24
N THR A 28 -10.13 -10.44 6.68
CA THR A 28 -9.81 -11.09 5.41
C THR A 28 -8.84 -12.26 5.61
N ASP A 29 -8.66 -13.07 4.56
CA ASP A 29 -7.79 -14.23 4.61
C ASP A 29 -6.33 -13.89 4.28
N LYS A 30 -5.42 -14.85 4.55
CA LYS A 30 -3.98 -14.68 4.33
C LYS A 30 -3.61 -14.45 2.87
N GLY A 31 -4.38 -14.94 1.90
CA GLY A 31 -4.14 -14.67 0.49
C GLY A 31 -4.34 -13.19 0.14
N HIS A 32 -5.37 -12.57 0.72
CA HIS A 32 -5.59 -11.12 0.59
C HIS A 32 -4.46 -10.32 1.25
N HIS A 33 -4.04 -10.72 2.46
CA HIS A 33 -2.91 -10.08 3.14
C HIS A 33 -1.62 -10.15 2.32
N ALA A 34 -1.34 -11.31 1.72
CA ALA A 34 -0.17 -11.50 0.86
C ALA A 34 -0.26 -10.63 -0.40
N THR A 35 -1.46 -10.44 -0.96
CA THR A 35 -1.68 -9.53 -2.09
C THR A 35 -1.39 -8.07 -1.71
N ILE A 36 -1.87 -7.63 -0.54
CA ILE A 36 -1.57 -6.29 -0.02
C ILE A 36 -0.07 -6.12 0.23
N LEU A 37 0.58 -7.10 0.86
CA LEU A 37 2.02 -7.07 1.12
C LEU A 37 2.82 -6.97 -0.19
N ALA A 38 2.51 -7.82 -1.17
CA ALA A 38 3.17 -7.82 -2.46
C ALA A 38 3.04 -6.45 -3.15
N LEU A 39 1.82 -5.90 -3.24
CA LEU A 39 1.61 -4.58 -3.85
C LEU A 39 2.31 -3.45 -3.09
N GLY A 40 2.26 -3.48 -1.75
CA GLY A 40 3.00 -2.51 -0.94
C GLY A 40 4.49 -2.56 -1.25
N GLN A 41 5.10 -3.75 -1.31
CA GLN A 41 6.54 -3.87 -1.55
C GLN A 41 6.93 -3.52 -2.98
N PHE A 42 6.07 -3.82 -3.96
CA PHE A 42 6.24 -3.33 -5.33
C PHE A 42 6.27 -1.80 -5.36
N LEU A 43 5.31 -1.12 -4.72
CA LEU A 43 5.30 0.35 -4.64
C LEU A 43 6.58 0.89 -3.99
N ARG A 44 7.07 0.25 -2.93
CA ARG A 44 8.33 0.66 -2.29
C ARG A 44 9.54 0.52 -3.22
N GLN A 45 9.62 -0.58 -3.95
CA GLN A 45 10.78 -0.92 -4.78
C GLN A 45 10.78 -0.22 -6.14
N GLU A 46 9.63 0.14 -6.69
CA GLU A 46 9.56 0.65 -8.07
C GLU A 46 8.99 2.08 -8.15
N VAL A 47 8.22 2.51 -7.16
CA VAL A 47 7.56 3.83 -7.17
C VAL A 47 8.22 4.81 -6.20
N PHE A 48 8.72 4.35 -5.07
CA PHE A 48 9.30 5.21 -4.03
C PHE A 48 10.82 5.37 -4.13
N THR A 49 11.49 4.62 -5.01
CA THR A 49 12.95 4.62 -5.15
C THR A 49 13.54 5.96 -5.52
N ASP A 50 12.80 6.79 -6.25
CA ASP A 50 13.26 8.12 -6.66
C ASP A 50 13.21 9.16 -5.52
N ILE A 51 12.69 8.76 -4.34
CA ILE A 51 12.55 9.60 -3.16
C ILE A 51 13.38 8.99 -2.03
N GLU A 52 14.70 9.16 -2.08
CA GLU A 52 15.67 8.55 -1.16
C GLU A 52 15.28 8.71 0.32
N LEU A 53 14.89 9.94 0.72
CA LEU A 53 14.45 10.23 2.10
C LEU A 53 13.16 9.51 2.51
N LEU A 54 12.27 9.20 1.56
CA LEU A 54 11.06 8.43 1.85
C LEU A 54 11.42 6.99 2.20
N GLY A 55 12.34 6.37 1.45
CA GLY A 55 12.77 5.00 1.72
C GLY A 55 13.31 4.81 3.12
N GLU A 56 14.17 5.73 3.57
CA GLU A 56 14.69 5.74 4.94
C GLU A 56 13.61 6.02 5.99
N ALA A 57 12.70 6.96 5.73
CA ALA A 57 11.59 7.27 6.63
C ALA A 57 10.59 6.11 6.76
N LEU A 58 10.44 5.28 5.73
CA LEU A 58 9.61 4.07 5.80
C LEU A 58 10.25 2.95 6.62
N ASP A 59 11.59 2.87 6.68
CA ASP A 59 12.30 1.92 7.52
C ASP A 59 12.38 2.38 8.98
N ARG A 60 12.69 3.65 9.19
CA ARG A 60 12.95 4.27 10.51
C ARG A 60 12.12 5.52 10.72
N PRO A 61 10.77 5.44 10.73
CA PRO A 61 9.92 6.63 10.84
C PRO A 61 10.10 7.39 12.15
N LEU A 62 10.66 6.76 13.19
CA LEU A 62 10.90 7.41 14.49
C LEU A 62 12.14 8.32 14.52
N ASP A 63 13.01 8.21 13.52
CA ASP A 63 14.21 9.04 13.38
C ASP A 63 13.91 10.41 12.74
N TYR A 64 12.70 10.58 12.19
CA TYR A 64 12.29 11.78 11.46
C TYR A 64 11.41 12.70 12.31
N SER A 65 11.42 13.99 11.96
CA SER A 65 10.51 14.93 12.59
C SER A 65 9.06 14.64 12.21
N ARG A 66 8.13 15.01 13.09
CA ARG A 66 6.71 14.86 12.79
C ARG A 66 6.33 15.59 11.49
N ASP A 67 6.89 16.77 11.25
CA ASP A 67 6.51 17.60 10.10
C ASP A 67 6.97 16.94 8.78
N ASP A 68 8.15 16.32 8.77
CA ASP A 68 8.63 15.53 7.62
C ASP A 68 7.73 14.33 7.36
N LEU A 69 7.36 13.59 8.42
CA LEU A 69 6.47 12.43 8.29
C LEU A 69 5.08 12.81 7.79
N VAL A 70 4.54 13.94 8.25
CA VAL A 70 3.26 14.47 7.75
C VAL A 70 3.37 14.84 6.28
N HIS A 71 4.48 15.47 5.86
CA HIS A 71 4.71 15.79 4.46
C HIS A 71 4.74 14.53 3.58
N PHE A 72 5.48 13.51 3.98
CA PHE A 72 5.50 12.22 3.28
C PHE A 72 4.11 11.55 3.28
N TYR A 73 3.39 11.58 4.41
CA TYR A 73 2.05 11.03 4.51
C TYR A 73 1.08 11.72 3.52
N GLU A 74 1.11 13.05 3.45
CA GLU A 74 0.27 13.83 2.54
C GLU A 74 0.61 13.58 1.07
N MET A 75 1.89 13.37 0.76
CA MET A 75 2.33 12.95 -0.57
C MET A 75 1.72 11.59 -0.96
N LEU A 76 1.80 10.59 -0.08
CA LEU A 76 1.19 9.28 -0.32
C LEU A 76 -0.35 9.36 -0.38
N GLU A 77 -0.98 10.14 0.48
CA GLU A 77 -2.43 10.40 0.47
C GLU A 77 -2.86 11.01 -0.89
N ASN A 78 -2.07 11.92 -1.45
CA ASN A 78 -2.33 12.50 -2.76
C ASN A 78 -2.23 11.48 -3.89
N ILE A 79 -1.27 10.55 -3.84
CA ILE A 79 -1.17 9.44 -4.80
C ILE A 79 -2.41 8.55 -4.70
N ARG A 80 -2.79 8.15 -3.48
CA ARG A 80 -4.00 7.34 -3.25
C ARG A 80 -5.26 8.01 -3.83
N ASN A 81 -5.45 9.29 -3.53
CA ASN A 81 -6.61 10.04 -3.98
C ASN A 81 -6.64 10.20 -5.51
N LYS A 82 -5.49 10.40 -6.14
CA LYS A 82 -5.39 10.43 -7.61
C LYS A 82 -5.76 9.09 -8.23
N ASN A 83 -5.29 7.97 -7.66
CA ASN A 83 -5.65 6.63 -8.13
C ASN A 83 -7.17 6.38 -8.05
N ALA A 84 -7.81 6.79 -6.95
CA ALA A 84 -9.26 6.68 -6.79
C ALA A 84 -10.03 7.52 -7.84
N ILE A 85 -9.59 8.76 -8.09
CA ILE A 85 -10.19 9.62 -9.11
C ILE A 85 -10.02 9.02 -10.52
N GLN A 86 -8.82 8.51 -10.83
CA GLN A 86 -8.54 7.88 -12.12
C GLN A 86 -9.40 6.63 -12.34
N LEU A 87 -9.58 5.79 -11.32
CA LEU A 87 -10.45 4.63 -11.40
C LEU A 87 -11.89 5.02 -11.75
N GLU A 88 -12.45 6.03 -11.06
CA GLU A 88 -13.82 6.49 -11.32
C GLU A 88 -13.96 7.13 -12.71
N GLN A 89 -12.94 7.86 -13.18
CA GLN A 89 -12.89 8.38 -14.54
C GLN A 89 -12.84 7.25 -15.58
N THR A 90 -12.00 6.24 -15.38
CA THR A 90 -11.89 5.07 -16.25
C THR A 90 -13.21 4.30 -16.33
N LYS A 91 -13.84 4.01 -15.18
CA LYS A 91 -15.18 3.39 -15.13
C LYS A 91 -16.20 4.18 -15.94
N LYS A 92 -16.24 5.51 -15.75
CA LYS A 92 -17.17 6.39 -16.46
C LYS A 92 -16.91 6.39 -17.97
N ASN A 93 -15.64 6.41 -18.39
CA ASN A 93 -15.26 6.42 -19.80
C ASN A 93 -15.58 5.08 -20.48
N MET A 94 -15.28 3.94 -19.85
CA MET A 94 -15.63 2.63 -20.39
C MET A 94 -17.14 2.45 -20.52
N ARG A 95 -17.91 2.87 -19.49
CA ARG A 95 -19.38 2.81 -19.53
C ARG A 95 -19.97 3.63 -20.68
N ARG A 96 -19.36 4.77 -21.02
CA ARG A 96 -19.74 5.60 -22.19
C ARG A 96 -19.48 4.91 -23.52
N LEU A 97 -18.51 3.99 -23.57
CA LEU A 97 -18.20 3.15 -24.73
C LEU A 97 -19.03 1.85 -24.75
N GLY A 98 -19.93 1.64 -23.78
CA GLY A 98 -20.72 0.41 -23.66
C GLY A 98 -19.92 -0.78 -23.10
N ILE A 99 -18.77 -0.53 -22.47
CA ILE A 99 -17.89 -1.55 -21.89
C ILE A 99 -17.93 -1.41 -20.36
N GLU A 100 -18.07 -2.52 -19.65
CA GLU A 100 -17.90 -2.55 -18.19
C GLU A 100 -16.45 -2.83 -17.83
N LEU A 101 -15.90 -2.07 -16.87
CA LEU A 101 -14.57 -2.35 -16.33
C LEU A 101 -14.65 -3.64 -15.50
N PRO A 102 -13.78 -4.65 -15.73
CA PRO A 102 -13.81 -5.89 -14.97
C PRO A 102 -13.64 -5.65 -13.47
N GLU A 103 -14.38 -6.42 -12.66
CA GLU A 103 -14.26 -6.33 -11.19
C GLU A 103 -12.83 -6.65 -10.73
N ALA A 104 -12.12 -7.54 -11.42
CA ALA A 104 -10.72 -7.84 -11.13
C ALA A 104 -9.82 -6.60 -11.23
N SER A 105 -10.02 -5.75 -12.25
CA SER A 105 -9.27 -4.50 -12.43
C SER A 105 -9.65 -3.46 -11.37
N VAL A 106 -10.93 -3.39 -10.99
CA VAL A 106 -11.41 -2.53 -9.90
C VAL A 106 -10.77 -2.95 -8.58
N GLN A 107 -10.81 -4.24 -8.28
CA GLN A 107 -10.25 -4.79 -7.05
C GLN A 107 -8.73 -4.63 -7.01
N HIS A 108 -8.05 -4.78 -8.14
CA HIS A 108 -6.62 -4.53 -8.24
C HIS A 108 -6.26 -3.09 -7.81
N VAL A 109 -6.95 -2.07 -8.33
CA VAL A 109 -6.68 -0.67 -7.94
C VAL A 109 -6.97 -0.41 -6.45
N LYS A 110 -8.01 -1.04 -5.89
CA LYS A 110 -8.29 -1.00 -4.45
C LYS A 110 -7.15 -1.64 -3.65
N ASN A 111 -6.69 -2.81 -4.04
CA ASN A 111 -5.59 -3.52 -3.38
C ASN A 111 -4.28 -2.72 -3.47
N THR A 112 -4.02 -2.05 -4.60
CA THR A 112 -2.85 -1.17 -4.75
C THR A 112 -2.93 0.02 -3.80
N SER A 113 -4.14 0.58 -3.62
CA SER A 113 -4.38 1.63 -2.63
C SER A 113 -4.16 1.12 -1.20
N ARG A 114 -4.56 -0.12 -0.88
CA ARG A 114 -4.25 -0.72 0.43
C ARG A 114 -2.76 -0.98 0.65
N GLY A 115 -2.04 -1.43 -0.38
CA GLY A 115 -0.58 -1.57 -0.33
C GLY A 115 0.12 -0.24 -0.03
N LEU A 116 -0.35 0.86 -0.62
CA LEU A 116 0.11 2.22 -0.33
C LEU A 116 -0.21 2.63 1.12
N GLU A 117 -1.40 2.31 1.62
CA GLU A 117 -1.83 2.65 2.97
C GLU A 117 -1.05 1.92 4.07
N VAL A 118 -0.50 0.73 3.81
CA VAL A 118 0.44 0.07 4.75
C VAL A 118 1.64 0.98 5.03
N TRP A 119 2.18 1.63 4.00
CA TRP A 119 3.28 2.59 4.16
C TRP A 119 2.83 3.88 4.84
N MET A 120 1.63 4.36 4.53
CA MET A 120 1.03 5.49 5.26
C MET A 120 0.86 5.18 6.76
N CYS A 121 0.43 3.97 7.11
CA CYS A 121 0.35 3.50 8.49
C CYS A 121 1.74 3.45 9.14
N THR A 122 2.75 3.02 8.40
CA THR A 122 4.15 2.96 8.87
C THR A 122 4.68 4.35 9.22
N LEU A 123 4.49 5.36 8.35
CA LEU A 123 4.80 6.76 8.67
C LEU A 123 3.98 7.24 9.88
N GLY A 124 2.74 6.77 9.98
CA GLY A 124 1.85 6.99 11.12
C GLY A 124 2.46 6.60 12.48
N ALA A 125 3.46 5.72 12.55
CA ALA A 125 4.13 5.36 13.79
C ALA A 125 4.83 6.54 14.47
N GLY A 126 5.34 7.51 13.70
CA GLY A 126 5.93 8.75 14.21
C GLY A 126 4.94 9.92 14.33
N ILE A 127 3.79 9.85 13.66
CA ILE A 127 2.74 10.88 13.71
C ILE A 127 1.73 10.59 14.86
N ALA A 128 1.26 9.36 14.97
CA ALA A 128 0.24 8.87 15.89
C ALA A 128 0.87 7.85 16.85
N VAL A 129 1.72 8.33 17.75
CA VAL A 129 2.57 7.49 18.62
C VAL A 129 1.78 6.50 19.48
N ASP A 130 0.58 6.88 19.91
CA ASP A 130 -0.36 6.05 20.67
C ASP A 130 -1.02 4.93 19.85
N ARG A 131 -0.81 4.89 18.53
CA ARG A 131 -1.32 3.85 17.62
C ARG A 131 -0.24 2.90 17.12
N ARG A 132 0.99 2.99 17.65
CA ARG A 132 2.12 2.12 17.24
C ARG A 132 1.80 0.63 17.39
N ASP A 133 1.07 0.24 18.43
CA ASP A 133 0.69 -1.15 18.64
C ASP A 133 -0.23 -1.68 17.53
N ASP A 134 -1.18 -0.86 17.06
CA ASP A 134 -2.02 -1.23 15.91
C ASP A 134 -1.21 -1.37 14.62
N ILE A 135 -0.23 -0.49 14.39
CA ILE A 135 0.64 -0.57 13.22
C ILE A 135 1.52 -1.82 13.29
N ARG A 136 1.96 -2.21 14.48
CA ARG A 136 2.67 -3.47 14.69
C ARG A 136 1.77 -4.66 14.35
N ASP A 137 0.51 -4.65 14.77
CA ASP A 137 -0.44 -5.70 14.43
C ASP A 137 -0.66 -5.80 12.91
N ILE A 138 -0.73 -4.68 12.20
CA ILE A 138 -0.76 -4.65 10.73
C ILE A 138 0.44 -5.43 10.16
N TRP A 139 1.67 -5.12 10.60
CA TRP A 139 2.87 -5.82 10.14
C TRP A 139 2.91 -7.30 10.56
N LYS A 140 2.31 -7.67 11.71
CA LYS A 140 2.12 -9.08 12.11
C LYS A 140 1.23 -9.82 11.11
N TYR A 141 0.07 -9.26 10.76
CA TYR A 141 -0.85 -9.89 9.81
C TYR A 141 -0.23 -10.07 8.42
N LEU A 142 0.53 -9.07 7.96
CA LEU A 142 1.24 -9.14 6.69
C LEU A 142 2.38 -10.16 6.74
N SER A 143 3.18 -10.19 7.81
CA SER A 143 4.29 -11.16 7.91
C SER A 143 3.78 -12.60 8.03
N ALA A 144 2.64 -12.82 8.71
CA ALA A 144 2.01 -14.12 8.83
C ALA A 144 1.39 -14.66 7.53
N SER A 145 1.36 -13.86 6.45
CA SER A 145 0.81 -14.24 5.14
C SER A 145 1.87 -14.72 4.14
N ARG A 146 3.17 -14.66 4.50
CA ARG A 146 4.31 -14.96 3.60
C ARG A 146 4.19 -16.26 2.81
N SER A 147 3.64 -17.32 3.42
CA SER A 147 3.43 -18.60 2.75
C SER A 147 2.46 -18.57 1.55
N HIS A 148 1.76 -17.45 1.33
CA HIS A 148 0.81 -17.24 0.23
C HIS A 148 1.33 -16.24 -0.82
N LEU A 149 2.56 -15.72 -0.66
CA LEU A 149 3.12 -14.67 -1.53
C LEU A 149 3.23 -15.09 -2.99
N GLU A 150 3.72 -16.30 -3.26
CA GLU A 150 3.88 -16.80 -4.63
C GLU A 150 2.54 -16.82 -5.37
N GLN A 151 1.50 -17.38 -4.75
CA GLN A 151 0.16 -17.41 -5.34
C GLN A 151 -0.42 -16.00 -5.53
N ALA A 152 -0.22 -15.10 -4.55
CA ALA A 152 -0.68 -13.72 -4.65
C ALA A 152 -0.03 -12.98 -5.83
N ILE A 153 1.30 -13.12 -5.99
CA ILE A 153 2.07 -12.51 -7.08
C ILE A 153 1.64 -13.07 -8.44
N LEU A 154 1.45 -14.38 -8.56
CA LEU A 154 0.92 -15.00 -9.78
C LEU A 154 -0.49 -14.47 -10.11
N GLY A 155 -1.34 -14.28 -9.10
CA GLY A 155 -2.65 -13.66 -9.25
C GLY A 155 -2.56 -12.23 -9.80
N LEU A 156 -1.64 -11.42 -9.29
CA LEU A 156 -1.40 -10.05 -9.77
C LEU A 156 -0.94 -10.03 -11.24
N ARG A 157 -0.02 -10.93 -11.61
CA ARG A 157 0.42 -11.08 -13.02
C ARG A 157 -0.70 -11.52 -13.94
N GLN A 158 -1.62 -12.35 -13.47
CA GLN A 158 -2.78 -12.74 -14.26
C GLN A 158 -3.73 -11.55 -14.50
N VAL A 159 -3.93 -10.67 -13.51
CA VAL A 159 -4.75 -9.46 -13.69
C VAL A 159 -4.13 -8.49 -14.70
N GLU A 160 -2.81 -8.33 -14.66
CA GLU A 160 -2.04 -7.56 -15.65
C GLU A 160 -2.29 -8.09 -17.06
N LYS A 161 -2.10 -9.40 -17.27
CA LYS A 161 -2.33 -10.06 -18.56
C LYS A 161 -3.76 -9.87 -19.09
N VAL A 162 -4.77 -10.06 -18.25
CA VAL A 162 -6.19 -9.87 -18.64
C VAL A 162 -6.45 -8.41 -19.02
N THR A 163 -5.86 -7.47 -18.29
CA THR A 163 -6.02 -6.04 -18.56
C THR A 163 -5.36 -5.63 -19.88
N GLU A 164 -4.18 -6.18 -20.19
CA GLU A 164 -3.51 -5.99 -21.48
C GLU A 164 -4.35 -6.53 -22.65
N GLU A 165 -4.87 -7.75 -22.53
CA GLU A 165 -5.72 -8.39 -23.54
C GLU A 165 -6.98 -7.56 -23.83
N MET A 166 -7.62 -7.00 -22.79
CA MET A 166 -8.85 -6.22 -22.95
C MET A 166 -8.62 -4.82 -23.52
N THR A 167 -7.49 -4.19 -23.21
CA THR A 167 -7.20 -2.81 -23.63
C THR A 167 -6.45 -2.73 -24.94
N GLY A 168 -5.87 -3.85 -25.42
CA GLY A 168 -5.09 -3.90 -26.65
C GLY A 168 -3.83 -3.02 -26.60
N MET A 169 -3.32 -2.74 -25.40
CA MET A 169 -2.09 -1.98 -25.17
C MET A 169 -0.96 -2.93 -24.72
N PRO A 170 -0.29 -3.64 -25.66
CA PRO A 170 0.82 -4.52 -25.33
C PRO A 170 2.08 -3.66 -25.15
N SER A 171 2.63 -3.60 -23.93
CA SER A 171 4.01 -3.14 -23.57
C SER A 171 4.12 -2.28 -22.31
N ALA A 172 3.05 -2.06 -21.55
CA ALA A 172 3.13 -1.42 -20.24
C ALA A 172 2.62 -2.37 -19.17
N GLY A 173 3.27 -3.53 -19.04
CA GLY A 173 3.05 -4.40 -17.90
C GLY A 173 3.13 -3.55 -16.64
N MET A 174 2.02 -3.45 -15.92
CA MET A 174 1.86 -2.69 -14.70
C MET A 174 2.95 -2.98 -13.65
N PHE A 175 3.50 -4.20 -13.68
CA PHE A 175 4.58 -4.64 -12.81
C PHE A 175 5.91 -4.83 -13.56
N GLY A 176 5.98 -4.41 -14.82
CA GLY A 176 7.16 -4.48 -15.68
C GLY A 176 7.82 -5.86 -15.67
N ASN A 177 9.16 -5.86 -15.68
CA ASN A 177 9.99 -7.06 -15.58
C ASN A 177 10.35 -7.42 -14.13
N PHE A 178 9.55 -6.98 -13.14
CA PHE A 178 9.83 -7.27 -11.73
C PHE A 178 9.69 -8.77 -11.44
N ASP A 179 10.84 -9.44 -11.38
CA ASP A 179 10.94 -10.88 -11.25
C ASP A 179 10.26 -11.39 -9.97
N ILE A 180 9.64 -12.57 -10.05
CA ILE A 180 8.86 -13.14 -8.93
C ILE A 180 9.76 -13.40 -7.72
N GLU A 181 10.96 -13.93 -7.92
CA GLU A 181 11.90 -14.21 -6.83
C GLU A 181 12.36 -12.90 -6.16
N LYS A 182 12.66 -11.88 -6.98
CA LYS A 182 12.95 -10.53 -6.46
C LYS A 182 11.79 -9.94 -5.68
N TRP A 183 10.56 -10.15 -6.14
CA TRP A 183 9.38 -9.65 -5.48
C TRP A 183 9.13 -10.34 -4.14
N ILE A 184 9.27 -11.68 -4.10
CA ILE A 184 9.20 -12.44 -2.85
C ILE A 184 10.29 -11.97 -1.88
N ALA A 185 11.53 -11.81 -2.35
CA ALA A 185 12.63 -11.31 -1.53
C ALA A 185 12.36 -9.89 -1.01
N ALA A 186 11.74 -9.01 -1.80
CA ALA A 186 11.35 -7.68 -1.34
C ALA A 186 10.30 -7.73 -0.21
N CYS A 187 9.45 -8.76 -0.18
CA CYS A 187 8.44 -8.97 0.87
C CYS A 187 9.01 -9.46 2.20
N GLU A 188 10.28 -9.81 2.25
CA GLU A 188 11.00 -10.08 3.50
C GLU A 188 11.25 -8.80 4.30
N PHE A 189 11.20 -7.64 3.65
CA PHE A 189 11.41 -6.37 4.32
C PHE A 189 10.28 -6.05 5.31
N ILE A 190 10.70 -5.75 6.52
CA ILE A 190 9.88 -5.22 7.62
C ILE A 190 10.62 -3.98 8.13
N PRO A 191 9.94 -2.84 8.37
CA PRO A 191 10.57 -1.68 8.99
C PRO A 191 11.29 -2.04 10.29
N SER A 192 12.55 -1.62 10.43
CA SER A 192 13.44 -2.00 11.53
C SER A 192 12.83 -1.79 12.93
N ILE A 193 11.97 -0.78 13.08
CA ILE A 193 11.26 -0.49 14.33
C ILE A 193 10.28 -1.58 14.78
N PHE A 194 9.89 -2.50 13.89
CA PHE A 194 8.97 -3.60 14.18
C PHE A 194 9.66 -4.97 14.22
N VAL A 195 10.91 -5.08 13.75
CA VAL A 195 11.62 -6.38 13.60
C VAL A 195 11.78 -7.13 14.93
N LYS A 196 12.22 -6.46 16.00
CA LYS A 196 12.49 -7.11 17.31
C LYS A 196 11.27 -7.74 17.99
N GLU A 197 10.08 -7.44 17.51
CA GLU A 197 8.82 -7.91 18.10
C GLU A 197 8.05 -8.85 17.16
N LEU A 198 8.65 -9.18 16.01
CA LEU A 198 8.11 -10.07 14.98
C LEU A 198 8.94 -11.36 14.85
N ASP A 199 9.78 -11.68 15.85
CA ASP A 199 10.50 -12.96 15.90
C ASP A 199 9.49 -14.11 15.84
N PHE A 200 9.51 -14.83 14.72
CA PHE A 200 8.77 -16.07 14.47
C PHE A 200 9.63 -17.27 14.86
#